data_AF-A0A3D4PKE0-F1
#
_entry.id   AF-A0A3D4PKE0-F1
#
_cell.length_a   1.000
_cell.length_b   1.000
_cell.length_c   1.000
_cell.angle_alpha   90.00
_cell.angle_beta   90.00
_cell.angle_gamma   90.00
#
_symmetry.space_group_name_H-M   'P 1'
#
loop_
_entity.id
_entity.type
_entity.pdbx_description
1 polymer ?
#
loop_
_entity_poly.entity_id
_entity_poly.type
_entity_poly.pdbx_seq_one_letter_code
_entity_poly.pdbx_strand_id
1 'polypeptide(L)'
;MLSCLVFSNAAFEAVAEDKSTDTGFHLNDSEGDHLDVIYNGKPVGRYMYALDLSSDEKRHETYKPFLHVMNHSGEAPITKGAGGQFTHHRGIFRGWAKLKLNNEQYDTWH
;
A
#
# COMPACT_ATOMS: atom_id res chain seq x y z
N MET A 1 8.38 -51.00 27.12
CA MET A 1 8.56 -49.53 27.16
C MET A 1 7.46 -48.91 26.34
N LEU A 2 6.43 -48.38 26.99
CA LEU A 2 5.32 -47.69 26.33
C LEU A 2 5.69 -46.19 26.32
N SER A 3 6.02 -45.65 25.15
CA SER A 3 6.34 -44.23 24.98
C SER A 3 5.03 -43.45 24.85
N CYS A 4 4.78 -42.56 25.81
CA CYS A 4 3.59 -41.72 25.85
C CYS A 4 3.86 -40.48 24.98
N LEU A 5 3.16 -40.36 23.84
CA LEU A 5 3.17 -39.15 23.03
C LEU A 5 2.36 -38.06 23.74
N VAL A 6 3.05 -37.01 24.19
CA VAL A 6 2.43 -35.78 24.70
C VAL A 6 2.07 -34.92 23.49
N PHE A 7 0.77 -34.80 23.18
CA PHE A 7 0.28 -33.81 22.24
C PHE A 7 0.24 -32.45 22.96
N SER A 8 1.10 -31.52 22.54
CA SER A 8 1.05 -30.14 22.99
C SER A 8 -0.15 -29.44 22.35
N ASN A 9 -1.12 -29.00 23.16
CA ASN A 9 -2.18 -28.10 22.74
C ASN A 9 -1.55 -26.71 22.51
N ALA A 10 -1.20 -26.41 21.26
CA ALA A 10 -1.00 -25.03 20.87
C ALA A 10 -2.38 -24.35 20.88
N ALA A 11 -2.60 -23.46 21.83
CA ALA A 11 -3.77 -22.59 21.84
C ALA A 11 -3.73 -21.74 20.57
N PHE A 12 -4.66 -22.00 19.64
CA PHE A 12 -4.93 -21.12 18.53
C PHE A 12 -5.69 -19.92 19.12
N GLU A 13 -4.99 -18.83 19.39
CA GLU A 13 -5.61 -17.57 19.79
C GLU A 13 -6.51 -17.11 18.65
N ALA A 14 -7.81 -17.05 18.92
CA ALA A 14 -8.76 -16.45 18.01
C ALA A 14 -8.37 -14.99 17.79
N VAL A 15 -8.03 -14.65 16.54
CA VAL A 15 -7.85 -13.26 16.11
C VAL A 15 -9.18 -12.55 16.36
N ALA A 16 -9.12 -11.49 17.17
CA ALA A 16 -10.27 -10.68 17.51
C ALA A 16 -10.99 -10.23 16.23
N GLU A 17 -12.29 -10.47 16.17
CA GLU A 17 -13.14 -9.96 15.12
C GLU A 17 -13.19 -8.44 15.22
N ASP A 18 -12.58 -7.78 14.23
CA ASP A 18 -12.54 -6.33 14.09
C ASP A 18 -13.96 -5.79 13.85
N LYS A 19 -14.63 -5.43 14.95
CA LYS A 19 -15.91 -4.70 14.93
C LYS A 19 -15.65 -3.21 14.76
N SER A 20 -15.09 -2.82 13.63
CA SER A 20 -15.23 -1.46 13.16
C SER A 20 -16.72 -1.14 12.99
N THR A 21 -17.19 -0.11 13.68
CA THR A 21 -18.56 0.41 13.55
C THR A 21 -18.71 1.35 12.35
N ASP A 22 -17.60 1.62 11.66
CA ASP A 22 -17.60 2.46 10.49
C ASP A 22 -18.03 1.64 9.27
N THR A 23 -19.05 2.12 8.56
CA THR A 23 -19.63 1.39 7.44
C THR A 23 -19.44 2.18 6.15
N GLY A 24 -19.00 1.50 5.11
CA GLY A 24 -18.68 2.12 3.83
C GLY A 24 -17.24 2.60 3.74
N PHE A 25 -17.01 3.51 2.79
CA PHE A 25 -15.69 4.04 2.48
C PHE A 25 -15.42 5.35 3.21
N HIS A 26 -14.23 5.48 3.76
CA HIS A 26 -13.67 6.77 4.16
C HIS A 26 -12.19 6.86 3.78
N LEU A 27 -11.67 8.09 3.86
CA LEU A 27 -10.28 8.40 3.60
C LEU A 27 -9.63 8.79 4.91
N ASN A 28 -8.46 8.20 5.19
CA ASN A 28 -7.64 8.55 6.34
C ASN A 28 -6.29 9.08 5.84
N ASP A 29 -6.03 10.36 6.03
CA ASP A 29 -4.84 11.02 5.50
C ASP A 29 -3.72 11.11 6.53
N SER A 30 -2.54 10.60 6.17
CA SER A 30 -1.29 10.83 6.88
C SER A 30 -0.52 11.91 6.13
N GLU A 31 -0.73 13.16 6.56
CA GLU A 31 -0.25 14.35 5.85
C GLU A 31 1.22 14.25 5.45
N GLY A 32 1.49 14.44 4.17
CA GLY A 32 2.83 14.43 3.59
C GLY A 32 3.39 13.04 3.28
N ASP A 33 2.65 11.98 3.58
CA ASP A 33 3.12 10.60 3.39
C ASP A 33 2.19 9.77 2.48
N HIS A 34 0.98 9.45 2.96
CA HIS A 34 0.03 8.62 2.25
C HIS A 34 -1.42 8.84 2.71
N LEU A 35 -2.36 8.42 1.85
CA LEU A 35 -3.79 8.44 2.12
C LEU A 35 -4.31 7.01 2.06
N ASP A 36 -4.90 6.53 3.16
CA ASP A 36 -5.54 5.22 3.20
C ASP A 36 -7.02 5.31 2.79
N VAL A 37 -7.41 4.42 1.88
CA VAL A 37 -8.81 4.15 1.55
C VAL A 37 -9.26 3.01 2.46
N ILE A 38 -10.10 3.34 3.43
CA ILE A 38 -10.62 2.40 4.41
C ILE A 38 -12.03 1.96 3.99
N TYR A 39 -12.29 0.66 4.07
CA TYR A 39 -13.62 0.09 3.88
C TYR A 39 -13.96 -0.79 5.07
N ASN A 40 -15.05 -0.45 5.77
CA ASN A 40 -15.50 -1.17 6.97
C ASN A 40 -14.38 -1.39 8.00
N GLY A 41 -13.60 -0.34 8.28
CA GLY A 41 -12.46 -0.38 9.22
C GLY A 41 -11.14 -0.93 8.67
N LYS A 42 -11.14 -1.51 7.46
CA LYS A 42 -9.94 -2.15 6.90
C LYS A 42 -9.34 -1.33 5.76
N PRO A 43 -8.01 -1.12 5.73
CA PRO A 43 -7.34 -0.55 4.56
C PRO A 43 -7.51 -1.47 3.36
N VAL A 44 -8.08 -0.93 2.27
CA VAL A 44 -8.22 -1.66 0.99
C VAL A 44 -7.34 -1.07 -0.10
N GLY A 45 -6.91 0.18 0.06
CA GLY A 45 -5.91 0.81 -0.78
C GLY A 45 -5.12 1.87 -0.02
N ARG A 46 -3.89 2.12 -0.46
CA ARG A 46 -3.03 3.18 0.10
C ARG A 46 -2.44 4.00 -1.02
N TYR A 47 -2.84 5.27 -1.11
CA TYR A 47 -2.33 6.21 -2.09
C TYR A 47 -1.06 6.86 -1.55
N MET A 48 0.08 6.46 -2.09
CA MET A 48 1.39 7.00 -1.72
C MET A 48 1.60 8.33 -2.45
N TYR A 49 1.91 9.40 -1.72
CA TYR A 49 2.15 10.73 -2.30
C TYR A 49 3.31 11.50 -1.67
N ALA A 50 4.00 10.91 -0.69
CA ALA A 50 5.25 11.43 -0.14
C ALA A 50 6.23 11.84 -1.25
N LEU A 51 6.99 12.91 -1.02
CA LEU A 51 8.08 13.34 -1.87
C LEU A 51 9.33 13.59 -1.03
N ASP A 52 10.32 12.72 -1.17
CA ASP A 52 11.60 12.83 -0.48
C ASP A 52 12.71 13.14 -1.48
N LEU A 53 13.27 14.35 -1.39
CA LEU A 53 14.34 14.82 -2.27
C LEU A 53 15.74 14.74 -1.62
N SER A 54 15.87 14.07 -0.46
CA SER A 54 17.11 14.00 0.31
C SER A 54 18.25 13.24 -0.40
N SER A 55 17.91 12.33 -1.32
CA SER A 55 18.87 11.59 -2.13
C SER A 55 18.29 11.20 -3.48
N ASP A 56 19.15 10.80 -4.43
CA ASP A 56 18.71 10.28 -5.72
C ASP A 56 17.85 9.02 -5.58
N GLU A 57 18.21 8.14 -4.65
CA GLU A 57 17.48 6.91 -4.37
C GLU A 57 16.11 7.22 -3.76
N LYS A 58 16.04 8.09 -2.75
CA LYS A 58 14.77 8.49 -2.13
C LYS A 58 13.87 9.24 -3.10
N ARG A 59 14.45 10.13 -3.91
CA ARG A 59 13.72 10.79 -4.99
C ARG A 59 13.15 9.76 -5.93
N HIS A 60 13.95 8.78 -6.35
CA HIS A 60 13.52 7.72 -7.28
C HIS A 60 12.40 6.82 -6.72
N GLU A 61 12.37 6.60 -5.41
CA GLU A 61 11.29 5.88 -4.75
C GLU A 61 9.99 6.69 -4.70
N THR A 62 10.07 8.02 -4.55
CA THR A 62 8.95 8.89 -4.14
C THR A 62 8.46 9.88 -5.19
N TYR A 63 9.21 10.14 -6.28
CA TYR A 63 8.91 11.20 -7.27
C TYR A 63 7.55 11.08 -7.99
N LYS A 64 6.83 9.97 -7.80
CA LYS A 64 5.60 9.66 -8.51
C LYS A 64 4.60 9.02 -7.55
N PRO A 65 3.41 9.60 -7.39
CA PRO A 65 2.32 8.98 -6.65
C PRO A 65 1.79 7.70 -7.30
N PHE A 66 1.33 6.77 -6.47
CA PHE A 66 0.76 5.50 -6.90
C PHE A 66 -0.17 4.91 -5.84
N LEU A 67 -1.11 4.07 -6.26
CA LEU A 67 -2.01 3.37 -5.35
C LEU A 67 -1.51 1.94 -5.11
N HIS A 68 -1.25 1.61 -3.86
CA HIS A 68 -1.17 0.24 -3.39
C HIS A 68 -2.56 -0.37 -3.26
N VAL A 69 -2.71 -1.62 -3.69
CA VAL A 69 -3.85 -2.46 -3.30
C VAL A 69 -3.43 -3.27 -2.09
N MET A 70 -4.23 -3.26 -1.03
CA MET A 70 -3.95 -3.97 0.20
C MET A 70 -4.43 -5.42 0.11
N ASN A 71 -3.79 -6.32 0.85
CA ASN A 71 -4.24 -7.70 1.00
C ASN A 71 -5.54 -7.78 1.81
N HIS A 72 -6.11 -8.97 1.94
CA HIS A 72 -7.40 -9.15 2.64
C HIS A 72 -7.38 -8.72 4.11
N SER A 73 -6.23 -8.85 4.80
CA SER A 73 -6.08 -8.40 6.19
C SER A 73 -5.88 -6.89 6.32
N GLY A 74 -5.52 -6.19 5.23
CA GLY A 74 -5.16 -4.78 5.24
C GLY A 74 -3.74 -4.49 5.74
N GLU A 75 -2.96 -5.52 6.06
CA GLU A 75 -1.65 -5.38 6.73
C GLU A 75 -0.50 -5.11 5.75
N ALA A 76 -0.63 -5.56 4.49
CA ALA A 76 0.43 -5.45 3.51
C ALA A 76 -0.13 -5.23 2.09
N PRO A 77 0.60 -4.51 1.22
CA PRO A 77 0.20 -4.37 -0.17
C PRO A 77 0.42 -5.67 -0.95
N ILE A 78 -0.44 -5.95 -1.93
CA ILE A 78 -0.22 -7.01 -2.94
C ILE A 78 0.52 -6.47 -4.18
N THR A 79 0.49 -5.15 -4.36
CA THR A 79 1.28 -4.42 -5.36
C THR A 79 2.72 -4.24 -4.89
N LYS A 80 3.67 -4.25 -5.83
CA LYS A 80 5.12 -4.29 -5.61
C LYS A 80 5.70 -3.20 -4.69
N GLY A 81 5.27 -1.95 -4.84
CA GLY A 81 5.94 -0.79 -4.23
C GLY A 81 7.19 -0.33 -4.97
N ALA A 82 7.99 0.51 -4.30
CA ALA A 82 9.19 1.12 -4.87
C ALA A 82 10.28 0.08 -5.24
N GLY A 83 11.27 0.51 -6.03
CA GLY A 83 12.40 -0.33 -6.47
C GLY A 83 12.12 -1.20 -7.70
N GLY A 84 12.87 -2.31 -7.85
CA GLY A 84 12.84 -3.26 -8.98
C GLY A 84 13.24 -2.68 -10.34
N GLN A 85 13.15 -3.48 -11.41
CA GLN A 85 13.65 -3.10 -12.74
C GLN A 85 12.86 -1.96 -13.40
N PHE A 86 11.53 -1.99 -13.26
CA PHE A 86 10.63 -1.01 -13.87
C PHE A 86 9.91 -0.22 -12.78
N THR A 87 10.25 1.05 -12.70
CA THR A 87 9.79 1.99 -11.67
C THR A 87 8.31 2.33 -11.81
N HIS A 88 7.79 2.25 -13.04
CA HIS A 88 6.39 2.48 -13.35
C HIS A 88 5.49 1.30 -12.95
N HIS A 89 6.04 0.14 -12.54
CA HIS A 89 5.29 -1.03 -12.08
C HIS A 89 5.10 -1.09 -10.55
N ARG A 90 5.26 0.03 -9.85
CA ARG A 90 5.20 0.08 -8.37
C ARG A 90 3.78 -0.12 -7.79
N GLY A 91 2.73 0.26 -8.50
CA GLY A 91 1.34 0.12 -8.06
C GLY A 91 0.36 0.51 -9.16
N ILE A 92 -0.90 0.72 -8.80
CA ILE A 92 -1.90 1.22 -9.75
C ILE A 92 -1.61 2.69 -10.03
N PHE A 93 -1.33 2.96 -11.30
CA PHE A 93 -0.94 4.28 -11.76
C PHE A 93 -2.16 5.19 -12.02
N ARG A 94 -1.98 6.50 -11.76
CA ARG A 94 -2.99 7.57 -11.85
C ARG A 94 -3.62 7.76 -13.25
N GLY A 95 -2.98 7.32 -14.35
CA GLY A 95 -3.68 7.18 -15.65
C GLY A 95 -2.90 7.58 -16.90
N TRP A 96 -2.20 8.72 -16.93
CA TRP A 96 -1.63 9.27 -18.18
C TRP A 96 -0.10 9.31 -18.23
N ALA A 97 0.50 8.61 -19.20
CA ALA A 97 1.96 8.61 -19.39
C ALA A 97 2.51 9.95 -19.85
N LYS A 98 1.87 10.52 -20.88
CA LYS A 98 2.30 11.72 -21.58
C LYS A 98 1.20 12.76 -21.47
N LEU A 99 1.55 13.93 -20.95
CA LEU A 99 0.65 15.06 -20.79
C LEU A 99 1.18 16.24 -21.60
N LYS A 100 0.28 17.04 -22.16
CA LYS A 100 0.62 18.32 -22.78
C LYS A 100 -0.17 19.44 -22.11
N LEU A 101 0.52 20.44 -21.59
CA LEU A 101 -0.08 21.61 -20.96
C LEU A 101 0.69 22.85 -21.42
N ASN A 102 0.00 23.86 -21.96
CA ASN A 102 0.60 25.13 -22.39
C ASN A 102 1.86 24.96 -23.27
N ASN A 103 1.79 24.09 -24.27
CA ASN A 103 2.89 23.69 -25.17
C ASN A 103 4.06 22.93 -24.53
N GLU A 104 4.06 22.70 -23.23
CA GLU A 104 5.01 21.83 -22.54
C GLU A 104 4.54 20.37 -22.56
N GLN A 105 5.50 19.45 -22.59
CA GLN A 105 5.26 18.01 -22.53
C GLN A 105 5.81 17.46 -21.22
N TYR A 106 5.01 16.63 -20.55
CA TYR A 106 5.39 15.97 -19.31
C TYR A 106 5.29 14.46 -19.48
N ASP A 107 6.35 13.77 -19.11
CA ASP A 107 6.38 12.32 -18.92
C ASP A 107 6.18 12.05 -17.42
N THR A 108 5.15 11.29 -17.07
CA THR A 108 4.90 10.90 -15.67
C THR A 108 5.13 9.41 -15.44
N TRP A 109 5.76 8.73 -16.40
CA TRP A 109 6.20 7.34 -16.31
C TRP A 109 7.67 7.21 -15.94
N HIS A 110 8.52 8.11 -16.45
CA HIS A 110 9.97 8.13 -16.21
C HIS A 110 10.35 9.24 -15.25
#